data_AF-A0A1N6MC68-F1
#
_entry.id   AF-A0A1N6MC68-F1
#
_cell.length_a   1.000
_cell.length_b   1.000
_cell.length_c   1.000
_cell.angle_alpha   90.00
_cell.angle_beta   90.00
_cell.angle_gamma   90.00
#
_symmetry.space_group_name_H-M   'P 1'
#
loop_
_entity.id
_entity.type
_entity.pdbx_description
1 polymer ?
#
loop_
_entity_poly.entity_id
_entity_poly.type
_entity_poly.pdbx_seq_one_letter_code
_entity_poly.pdbx_strand_id
1 'polypeptide(L)'
;YLCSKMNACAPNLTALIGELVGARLISHAGSLTKLAKYPASTVQILGAEKALFRALKTKGNTPKYGLIFHSSFIGRAGPKNKGRISRYLANKASLASRIDCFRDTPTDVYGKLFRDQVEERLEF
;
A
#
# COMPACT_ATOMS: atom_id res chain seq x y z
N TYR A 1 5.83 15.16 -14.12
CA TYR A 1 4.49 15.63 -13.73
C TYR A 1 3.88 14.81 -12.59
N LEU A 2 3.72 13.48 -12.73
CA LEU A 2 3.13 12.62 -11.69
C LEU A 2 3.89 12.67 -10.34
N CYS A 3 5.22 12.59 -10.39
CA CYS A 3 6.14 12.72 -9.25
C CYS A 3 5.85 13.95 -8.37
N SER A 4 5.85 15.13 -8.98
CA SER A 4 5.62 16.40 -8.28
C SER A 4 4.22 16.48 -7.66
N LYS A 5 3.18 16.03 -8.39
CA LYS A 5 1.81 16.00 -7.83
C LYS A 5 1.66 14.99 -6.69
N MET A 6 2.32 13.84 -6.77
CA MET A 6 2.25 12.84 -5.71
C MET A 6 2.98 13.31 -4.45
N ASN A 7 4.14 13.94 -4.59
CA ASN A 7 4.85 14.51 -3.44
C ASN A 7 4.10 15.69 -2.80
N ALA A 8 3.33 16.45 -3.59
CA ALA A 8 2.46 17.50 -3.05
C ALA A 8 1.22 16.95 -2.32
N CYS A 9 0.62 15.86 -2.82
CA CYS A 9 -0.62 15.32 -2.26
C CYS A 9 -0.42 14.21 -1.21
N ALA A 10 0.60 13.37 -1.37
CA ALA A 10 0.85 12.18 -0.58
C ALA A 10 2.36 11.87 -0.47
N PRO A 11 3.14 12.72 0.23
CA PRO A 11 4.59 12.53 0.38
C PRO A 11 4.93 11.25 1.16
N ASN A 12 4.19 10.88 2.21
CA ASN A 12 4.51 9.70 3.01
C ASN A 12 4.23 8.40 2.24
N LEU A 13 3.10 8.33 1.53
CA LEU A 13 2.76 7.20 0.69
C LEU A 13 3.78 7.03 -0.44
N THR A 14 4.23 8.15 -1.03
CA THR A 14 5.27 8.16 -2.06
C THR A 14 6.60 7.62 -1.53
N ALA A 15 7.06 8.10 -0.37
CA ALA A 15 8.30 7.63 0.24
C ALA A 15 8.28 6.13 0.56
N LEU A 16 7.11 5.60 0.96
CA LEU A 16 6.93 4.21 1.35
C LEU A 16 6.85 3.23 0.17
N ILE A 17 5.96 3.44 -0.81
CA ILE A 17 5.68 2.47 -1.88
C ILE A 17 6.06 2.94 -3.29
N GLY A 18 6.51 4.20 -3.41
CA GLY A 18 6.81 4.84 -4.67
C GLY A 18 5.59 5.44 -5.38
N GLU A 19 5.88 6.38 -6.28
CA GLU A 19 4.88 7.23 -6.94
C GLU A 19 3.91 6.45 -7.82
N LEU A 20 4.42 5.47 -8.59
CA LEU A 20 3.63 4.68 -9.52
C LEU A 20 2.60 3.80 -8.80
N VAL A 21 3.02 3.13 -7.72
CA VAL A 21 2.13 2.26 -6.95
C VAL A 21 1.16 3.10 -6.12
N GLY A 22 1.64 4.20 -5.51
CA GLY A 22 0.79 5.15 -4.80
C GLY A 22 -0.29 5.76 -5.70
N ALA A 23 0.07 6.21 -6.91
CA ALA A 23 -0.88 6.71 -7.90
C ALA A 23 -1.97 5.71 -8.23
N ARG A 24 -1.58 4.45 -8.47
CA ARG A 24 -2.53 3.38 -8.80
C ARG A 24 -3.48 3.10 -7.64
N LEU A 25 -2.99 3.10 -6.40
CA LEU A 25 -3.84 2.90 -5.22
C LEU A 25 -4.87 4.03 -5.06
N ILE A 26 -4.42 5.29 -5.15
CA ILE A 26 -5.31 6.45 -5.04
C ILE A 26 -6.32 6.47 -6.18
N SER A 27 -5.86 6.22 -7.42
CA SER A 27 -6.73 6.16 -8.60
C SER A 27 -7.77 5.05 -8.50
N HIS A 28 -7.41 3.88 -7.96
CA HIS A 28 -8.34 2.78 -7.79
C HIS A 28 -9.34 3.02 -6.65
N ALA A 29 -8.90 3.65 -5.55
CA ALA A 29 -9.79 4.09 -4.47
C ALA A 29 -10.69 5.28 -4.90
N GLY A 30 -10.31 6.00 -5.96
CA GLY A 30 -10.99 7.17 -6.50
C GLY A 30 -10.60 8.49 -5.83
N SER A 31 -10.12 8.48 -4.59
CA SER A 31 -9.53 9.65 -3.94
C SER A 31 -8.63 9.26 -2.76
N LEU A 32 -7.73 10.16 -2.37
CA LEU A 32 -6.86 9.97 -1.20
C LEU A 32 -7.69 9.83 0.10
N THR A 33 -8.79 10.59 0.22
CA THR A 33 -9.70 10.51 1.37
C THR A 33 -10.41 9.16 1.46
N LYS A 34 -10.81 8.56 0.32
CA LYS A 34 -11.38 7.21 0.32
C LYS A 34 -10.34 6.18 0.70
N LEU A 35 -9.12 6.31 0.16
CA LEU A 35 -8.01 5.42 0.49
C LEU A 35 -7.66 5.47 1.99
N ALA A 36 -7.65 6.66 2.61
CA ALA A 36 -7.40 6.84 4.03
C ALA A 36 -8.46 6.16 4.92
N LYS A 37 -9.72 6.13 4.46
CA LYS A 37 -10.83 5.46 5.16
C LYS A 37 -10.79 3.94 5.03
N TYR A 38 -10.14 3.39 3.99
CA TYR A 38 -10.05 1.95 3.84
C TYR A 38 -9.24 1.29 4.97
N PRO A 39 -9.68 0.11 5.45
CA PRO A 39 -8.88 -0.67 6.38
C PRO A 39 -7.69 -1.29 5.64
N ALA A 40 -6.63 -1.60 6.38
CA ALA A 40 -5.43 -2.18 5.81
C ALA A 40 -5.67 -3.53 5.11
N SER A 41 -6.65 -4.32 5.56
CA SER A 41 -7.07 -5.55 4.91
C SER A 41 -7.59 -5.30 3.49
N THR A 42 -8.40 -4.27 3.27
CA THR A 42 -8.87 -3.86 1.93
C THR A 42 -7.72 -3.33 1.09
N VAL A 43 -6.83 -2.52 1.68
CA VAL A 43 -5.64 -1.99 0.99
C VAL A 43 -4.72 -3.12 0.51
N GLN A 44 -4.59 -4.20 1.28
CA GLN A 44 -3.80 -5.39 0.92
C GLN A 44 -4.28 -6.06 -0.37
N ILE A 45 -5.60 -6.18 -0.55
CA ILE A 45 -6.25 -6.87 -1.67
C ILE A 45 -6.76 -5.91 -2.76
N LEU A 46 -6.47 -4.61 -2.64
CA LEU A 46 -6.99 -3.58 -3.54
C LEU A 46 -6.61 -3.93 -4.99
N GLY A 47 -7.60 -4.02 -5.88
CA GLY A 47 -7.42 -4.46 -7.28
C GLY A 47 -7.44 -5.98 -7.51
N ALA A 48 -7.43 -6.81 -6.46
CA ALA A 48 -7.65 -8.27 -6.54
C ALA A 48 -9.08 -8.69 -6.13
N GLU A 49 -9.99 -7.73 -6.00
CA GLU A 49 -11.34 -7.92 -5.47
C GLU A 49 -12.15 -8.95 -6.26
N LYS A 50 -12.10 -8.90 -7.61
CA LYS A 50 -12.78 -9.88 -8.47
C LYS A 50 -12.30 -11.32 -8.20
N ALA A 51 -11.00 -11.49 -7.97
CA ALA A 51 -10.42 -12.79 -7.64
C ALA A 51 -10.82 -13.23 -6.22
N LEU A 52 -10.92 -12.30 -5.27
CA LEU A 52 -11.42 -12.58 -3.92
C LEU A 52 -12.88 -13.04 -3.96
N PHE A 53 -13.76 -12.29 -4.63
CA PHE A 53 -15.18 -12.63 -4.72
C PHE A 53 -15.40 -13.96 -5.44
N ARG A 54 -14.60 -14.27 -6.46
CA ARG A 54 -14.61 -15.59 -7.10
C ARG A 54 -14.20 -16.69 -6.13
N ALA A 55 -13.10 -16.51 -5.40
CA ALA A 55 -12.62 -17.49 -4.42
C ALA A 55 -13.63 -17.74 -3.30
N LEU A 56 -14.33 -16.70 -2.83
CA LEU A 56 -15.40 -16.85 -1.83
C LEU A 56 -16.58 -17.68 -2.37
N LYS A 57 -16.98 -17.46 -3.63
CA LYS A 57 -18.06 -18.24 -4.27
C LYS A 57 -17.68 -19.69 -4.49
N THR A 58 -16.43 -19.96 -4.88
CA THR A 58 -15.96 -21.31 -5.21
C THR A 58 -15.26 -22.01 -4.04
N LYS A 59 -15.29 -21.43 -2.82
CA LYS A 59 -14.48 -21.87 -1.65
C LYS A 59 -13.01 -22.17 -2.00
N GLY A 60 -12.44 -21.38 -2.92
CA GLY A 60 -11.08 -21.52 -3.40
C GLY A 60 -10.08 -20.69 -2.60
N ASN A 61 -8.81 -20.73 -3.02
CA ASN A 61 -7.74 -19.93 -2.40
C ASN A 61 -7.95 -18.43 -2.63
N THR A 62 -7.96 -17.66 -1.55
CA THR A 62 -8.09 -16.20 -1.61
C THR A 62 -6.77 -15.53 -2.02
N PRO A 63 -6.82 -14.45 -2.82
CA PRO A 63 -5.63 -13.69 -3.18
C PRO A 63 -5.03 -13.01 -1.94
N LYS A 64 -3.71 -13.09 -1.80
CA LYS A 64 -2.98 -12.54 -0.64
C LYS A 64 -2.46 -11.11 -0.86
N TYR A 65 -2.55 -10.60 -2.08
CA TYR A 65 -2.04 -9.29 -2.48
C TYR A 65 -2.78 -8.80 -3.73
N GLY A 66 -2.95 -7.48 -3.84
CA GLY A 66 -3.48 -6.79 -5.02
C GLY A 66 -2.42 -5.91 -5.68
N LEU A 67 -2.75 -4.65 -5.92
CA LEU A 67 -1.88 -3.66 -6.57
C LEU A 67 -0.55 -3.45 -5.82
N ILE A 68 -0.53 -3.68 -4.52
CA ILE A 68 0.67 -3.57 -3.66
C ILE A 68 1.74 -4.60 -4.05
N PHE A 69 1.38 -5.69 -4.74
CA PHE A 69 2.34 -6.70 -5.22
C PHE A 69 3.43 -6.12 -6.13
N HIS A 70 3.14 -5.03 -6.83
CA HIS A 70 4.11 -4.34 -7.68
C HIS A 70 5.10 -3.45 -6.91
N SER A 71 5.05 -3.43 -5.58
CA SER A 71 6.07 -2.77 -4.77
C SER A 71 7.40 -3.55 -4.83
N SER A 72 8.51 -2.82 -4.85
CA SER A 72 9.86 -3.39 -4.84
C SER A 72 10.11 -4.29 -3.62
N PHE A 73 9.52 -3.96 -2.47
CA PHE A 73 9.62 -4.74 -1.23
C PHE A 73 9.08 -6.18 -1.38
N ILE A 74 7.94 -6.35 -2.05
CA ILE A 74 7.34 -7.69 -2.23
C ILE A 74 8.10 -8.49 -3.31
N GLY A 75 8.69 -7.81 -4.30
CA GLY A 75 9.56 -8.43 -5.30
C GLY A 75 10.81 -9.05 -4.66
N ARG A 76 11.45 -8.33 -3.73
CA ARG A 76 12.64 -8.78 -2.98
C ARG A 76 12.34 -9.86 -1.94
N ALA A 77 11.10 -9.92 -1.44
CA ALA A 77 10.69 -10.89 -0.43
C ALA A 77 10.67 -12.34 -0.97
N GLY A 78 11.17 -13.29 -0.15
CA GLY A 78 11.07 -14.72 -0.44
C GLY A 78 9.60 -15.20 -0.58
N PRO A 79 9.31 -16.21 -1.43
CA PRO A 79 7.94 -16.61 -1.81
C PRO A 79 7.05 -16.99 -0.61
N LYS A 80 7.63 -17.55 0.46
CA LYS A 80 6.91 -17.88 1.71
C LYS A 80 6.53 -16.63 2.53
N ASN A 81 7.34 -15.58 2.47
CA ASN A 81 7.18 -14.36 3.28
C ASN A 81 6.36 -13.26 2.58
N LYS A 82 6.16 -13.35 1.25
CA LYS A 82 5.39 -12.37 0.45
C LYS A 82 4.03 -12.02 1.06
N GLY A 83 3.30 -13.00 1.59
CA GLY A 83 2.00 -12.76 2.23
C GLY A 83 2.09 -11.98 3.55
N ARG A 84 3.12 -12.25 4.36
CA ARG A 84 3.36 -11.56 5.64
C ARG A 84 3.79 -10.12 5.40
N ILE A 85 4.72 -9.92 4.46
CA ILE A 85 5.22 -8.59 4.09
C ILE A 85 4.14 -7.76 3.42
N SER A 86 3.33 -8.35 2.52
CA SER A 86 2.17 -7.68 1.92
C SER A 86 1.22 -7.11 2.98
N ARG A 87 0.90 -7.90 4.00
CA ARG A 87 0.04 -7.45 5.12
C ARG A 87 0.69 -6.32 5.91
N TYR A 88 1.98 -6.45 6.22
CA TYR A 88 2.71 -5.43 6.97
C TYR A 88 2.81 -4.10 6.20
N LEU A 89 3.11 -4.18 4.90
CA LEU A 89 3.18 -3.03 4.01
C LEU A 89 1.80 -2.36 3.86
N ALA A 90 0.72 -3.13 3.73
CA ALA A 90 -0.63 -2.58 3.66
C ALA A 90 -1.03 -1.82 4.94
N ASN A 91 -0.62 -2.32 6.12
CA ASN A 91 -0.82 -1.61 7.39
C ASN A 91 -0.11 -0.25 7.39
N LYS A 92 1.18 -0.23 7.00
CA LYS A 92 1.98 1.00 6.94
C LYS A 92 1.47 1.96 5.87
N ALA A 93 1.05 1.46 4.71
CA ALA A 93 0.47 2.26 3.65
C ALA A 93 -0.88 2.88 4.05
N SER A 94 -1.73 2.15 4.77
CA SER A 94 -2.99 2.70 5.30
C SER A 94 -2.72 3.82 6.31
N LEU A 95 -1.73 3.65 7.20
CA LEU A 95 -1.33 4.69 8.14
C LEU A 95 -0.74 5.92 7.44
N ALA A 96 0.18 5.72 6.49
CA ALA A 96 0.75 6.79 5.66
C ALA A 96 -0.33 7.57 4.90
N SER A 97 -1.28 6.86 4.28
CA SER A 97 -2.40 7.48 3.55
C SER A 97 -3.28 8.34 4.45
N ARG A 98 -3.47 7.95 5.71
CA ARG A 98 -4.23 8.75 6.70
C ARG A 98 -3.48 10.00 7.12
N ILE A 99 -2.18 9.87 7.38
CA ILE A 99 -1.32 11.02 7.72
C ILE A 99 -1.33 12.02 6.56
N ASP A 100 -1.13 11.54 5.32
CA ASP A 100 -1.15 12.39 4.13
C ASP A 100 -2.51 13.06 3.88
N CYS A 101 -3.62 12.40 4.22
CA CYS A 101 -4.95 12.96 3.96
C CYS A 101 -5.43 13.97 5.02
N PHE A 102 -5.10 13.77 6.29
CA PHE A 102 -5.68 14.54 7.40
C PHE A 102 -4.73 15.57 8.00
N ARG A 103 -3.47 15.61 7.57
CA ARG A 103 -2.49 16.56 8.09
C ARG A 103 -2.43 17.79 7.20
N ASP A 104 -2.48 18.97 7.81
CA ASP A 104 -2.41 20.25 7.09
C ASP A 104 -1.02 20.52 6.49
N THR A 105 0.03 19.98 7.12
CA THR A 105 1.42 20.11 6.67
C THR A 105 1.94 18.79 6.08
N PRO A 106 2.13 18.71 4.75
CA PRO A 106 2.70 17.53 4.12
C PRO A 106 4.17 17.38 4.55
N THR A 107 4.50 16.23 5.11
CA THR A 107 5.87 15.87 5.54
C THR A 107 6.18 14.45 5.08
N ASP A 108 7.44 14.13 4.78
CA ASP A 108 7.85 12.80 4.31
C ASP A 108 8.54 11.94 5.40
N VAL A 109 8.70 12.51 6.60
CA VAL A 109 9.43 11.92 7.73
C VAL A 109 8.83 10.57 8.15
N TYR A 110 7.49 10.48 8.19
CA TYR A 110 6.81 9.24 8.57
C TYR A 110 6.91 8.18 7.48
N GLY A 111 6.82 8.58 6.21
CA GLY A 111 6.98 7.68 5.07
C GLY A 111 8.38 7.05 5.05
N LYS A 112 9.42 7.83 5.34
CA LYS A 112 10.80 7.33 5.48
C LYS A 112 10.93 6.36 6.66
N LEU A 113 10.45 6.73 7.84
CA LEU A 113 10.43 5.84 9.02
C LEU A 113 9.71 4.52 8.75
N PHE A 114 8.56 4.57 8.08
CA PHE A 114 7.81 3.36 7.74
C PHE A 114 8.54 2.50 6.70
N ARG A 115 9.28 3.12 5.79
CA ARG A 115 10.11 2.42 4.82
C ARG A 115 11.22 1.65 5.54
N ASP A 116 11.94 2.30 6.44
CA ASP A 116 13.02 1.68 7.21
C ASP A 116 12.49 0.48 8.03
N GLN A 117 11.32 0.63 8.66
CA GLN A 117 10.66 -0.46 9.38
C GLN A 117 10.24 -1.63 8.48
N VAL A 118 9.85 -1.37 7.23
CA VAL A 118 9.54 -2.44 6.26
C VAL A 118 10.82 -3.12 5.78
N GLU A 119 11.91 -2.37 5.64
CA GLU A 119 13.22 -2.86 5.21
C GLU A 119 13.86 -3.76 6.29
N GLU A 120 13.84 -3.35 7.56
CA GLU A 120 14.27 -4.17 8.70
C GLU A 120 13.46 -5.48 8.78
N ARG A 121 12.16 -5.41 8.49
CA ARG A 121 11.27 -6.59 8.44
C ARG A 121 11.55 -7.51 7.24
N LEU A 122 12.26 -7.02 6.22
CA LEU A 122 12.64 -7.79 5.04
C LEU A 122 13.90 -8.61 5.28
N GLU A 123 14.79 -8.12 6.14
CA GLU A 123 16.05 -8.76 6.53
C GLU A 123 15.85 -9.92 7.51
N PHE A 124 14.76 -9.90 8.29
CA PHE A 124 14.32 -10.96 9.21
C PHE A 124 13.24 -11.90 8.63
#